data_AF-A0A814ZV67-F1
#
_entry.id   AF-A0A814ZV67-F1
#
_cell.length_a   1.000
_cell.length_b   1.000
_cell.length_c   1.000
_cell.angle_alpha   90.00
_cell.angle_beta   90.00
_cell.angle_gamma   90.00
#
_symmetry.space_group_name_H-M   'P 1'
#
loop_
_entity.id
_entity.type
_entity.pdbx_description
1 polymer ?
#
loop_
_entity_poly.entity_id
_entity_poly.type
_entity_poly.pdbx_seq_one_letter_code
_entity_poly.pdbx_strand_id
1 'polypeptide(L)'
;MTSSKPLLSEPAKLLFDIPSIEIASTLRKLDLRIHRNADKRLFHITKLINRFYNLTMNENEVQCHLDNWDYLAPRFNDNIIGMTDTQITCKIKQYMLEFPNNHICSLLSCYLPEKTICCGKLLSAPRPFQDIRIFHFSESSSSGTLYYRKCGVCNIKYYYNYYENEDGDKFCIINDDTTIICLFSNIAYDVKLLHRLDNDILFKYCGFSNYTNAYNMYCEAAGIVNHKLMDRFHVERTWFLWRLCRFFGKDVKTKVPVEKDFDKEILSLQRDCLDLFIRRWSSKRHQSYCNEDCCKLLVLDGHQKATRRVCAYKIGTIPSEELGAIKVGCPHLPAYKNTYCSEHIGFKPPPEPSKERKLYNLRNPTQQLICRTLKSDNPNIPSHRSAGIVAAVYNCGYICAVDELYGSESLSQVYNFLVNIVKKFEVLPTVIAYDDACNLVRFIRNSTNRKQMCQDPPYPS
;
A
#
# COMPACT_ATOMS: atom_id res chain seq x y z
N MET A 1 49.57 40.16 33.12
CA MET A 1 48.22 40.71 33.00
C MET A 1 47.63 40.16 31.71
N THR A 2 46.99 38.98 31.79
CA THR A 2 45.52 38.80 31.78
C THR A 2 44.92 39.02 30.39
N SER A 3 44.05 38.20 29.81
CA SER A 3 43.54 36.86 30.11
C SER A 3 42.54 36.52 29.00
N SER A 4 42.56 35.27 28.54
CA SER A 4 41.37 34.41 28.38
C SER A 4 40.30 34.73 27.32
N LYS A 5 40.10 33.81 26.37
CA LYS A 5 39.00 32.81 26.34
C LYS A 5 38.78 32.28 24.92
N PRO A 6 38.75 30.95 24.71
CA PRO A 6 38.12 30.34 23.55
C PRO A 6 36.65 30.02 23.86
N LEU A 7 35.77 30.17 22.86
CA LEU A 7 34.36 29.80 22.91
C LEU A 7 34.01 29.06 21.62
N LEU A 8 33.76 27.75 21.72
CA LEU A 8 32.45 27.14 21.46
C LEU A 8 32.57 25.61 21.55
N SER A 9 31.95 25.09 22.60
CA SER A 9 31.74 23.68 22.91
C SER A 9 30.37 23.20 22.36
N GLU A 10 30.28 21.88 22.27
CA GLU A 10 29.18 20.97 21.95
C GLU A 10 27.70 21.34 22.29
N PRO A 11 26.73 20.66 21.66
CA PRO A 11 25.31 21.00 21.71
C PRO A 11 24.55 20.47 22.94
N ALA A 12 23.72 21.36 23.49
CA ALA A 12 22.41 21.18 24.11
C ALA A 12 22.04 19.80 24.72
N LYS A 13 22.20 19.71 26.05
CA LYS A 13 21.25 19.06 26.96
C LYS A 13 20.26 20.12 27.49
N LEU A 14 19.01 19.69 27.72
CA LEU A 14 17.88 20.25 28.52
C LEU A 14 16.60 19.91 27.72
N LEU A 15 15.50 19.35 28.25
CA LEU A 15 14.97 19.15 29.60
C LEU A 15 13.72 18.25 29.46
N PHE A 16 13.44 17.39 30.44
CA PHE A 16 12.16 17.32 31.18
C PHE A 16 12.24 16.24 32.25
N ASP A 17 12.45 16.68 33.50
CA ASP A 17 12.14 15.93 34.72
C ASP A 17 10.63 16.08 35.03
N ILE A 18 9.98 14.99 35.45
CA ILE A 18 8.71 15.02 36.17
C ILE A 18 8.81 14.05 37.38
N PRO A 19 8.39 14.46 38.60
CA PRO A 19 8.62 13.69 39.82
C PRO A 19 7.63 12.53 40.01
N SER A 20 8.15 11.43 40.51
CA SER A 20 7.44 10.25 40.98
C SER A 20 6.82 10.48 42.36
N ILE A 21 5.57 10.94 42.45
CA ILE A 21 4.65 10.71 43.58
C ILE A 21 3.24 11.10 43.10
N GLU A 22 2.45 10.11 42.65
CA GLU A 22 0.97 10.09 42.71
C GLU A 22 0.32 8.84 42.09
N ILE A 23 1.08 7.78 41.78
CA ILE A 23 0.50 6.54 41.22
C ILE A 23 -0.23 5.69 42.28
N ALA A 24 -0.04 5.97 43.57
CA ALA A 24 -0.63 5.18 44.66
C ALA A 24 -2.09 5.54 45.01
N SER A 25 -2.59 6.72 44.65
CA SER A 25 -3.97 7.14 44.98
C SER A 25 -5.00 6.73 43.92
N THR A 26 -4.58 6.64 42.65
CA THR A 26 -5.44 6.27 41.52
C THR A 26 -5.83 4.79 41.52
N LEU A 27 -5.06 3.92 42.18
CA LEU A 27 -5.32 2.47 42.20
C LEU A 27 -6.35 2.02 43.25
N ARG A 28 -6.86 2.90 44.12
CA ARG A 28 -7.89 2.55 45.13
C ARG A 28 -9.34 2.79 44.70
N LYS A 29 -9.60 3.30 43.48
CA LYS A 29 -10.96 3.61 43.00
C LYS A 29 -11.49 2.68 41.90
N LEU A 30 -10.75 1.66 41.48
CA LEU A 30 -11.17 0.71 40.45
C LEU A 30 -11.52 -0.65 41.07
N ASP A 31 -12.55 -0.64 41.90
CA ASP A 31 -13.35 -1.83 42.16
C ASP A 31 -14.82 -1.42 42.16
N LEU A 32 -15.59 -1.95 41.20
CA LEU A 32 -17.03 -2.25 41.23
C LEU A 32 -17.56 -2.58 39.80
N ARG A 33 -17.95 -3.86 39.63
CA ARG A 33 -19.05 -4.42 38.79
C ARG A 33 -18.84 -4.70 37.28
N ILE A 34 -18.37 -5.93 37.00
CA ILE A 34 -18.80 -7.00 36.05
C ILE A 34 -19.97 -6.66 35.07
N HIS A 35 -20.03 -6.91 33.73
CA HIS A 35 -19.75 -8.08 32.86
C HIS A 35 -19.62 -7.69 31.35
N ARG A 36 -18.63 -8.26 30.63
CA ARG A 36 -18.70 -8.98 29.32
C ARG A 36 -17.26 -9.22 28.80
N ASN A 37 -16.97 -10.47 28.44
CA ASN A 37 -15.63 -11.09 28.41
C ASN A 37 -15.21 -11.54 27.00
N ALA A 38 -14.02 -11.13 26.55
CA ALA A 38 -13.03 -11.91 25.79
C ALA A 38 -11.75 -11.04 25.58
N ASP A 39 -11.92 -9.76 25.20
CA ASP A 39 -10.84 -8.86 24.77
C ASP A 39 -9.85 -8.42 25.86
N LYS A 40 -10.25 -8.45 27.14
CA LYS A 40 -9.34 -8.06 28.24
C LYS A 40 -8.26 -9.10 28.55
N ARG A 41 -8.37 -10.33 28.02
CA ARG A 41 -7.50 -11.46 28.38
C ARG A 41 -6.12 -11.39 27.73
N LEU A 42 -6.03 -11.02 26.46
CA LEU A 42 -4.74 -10.90 25.75
C LEU A 42 -3.95 -9.68 26.22
N PHE A 43 -4.63 -8.54 26.39
CA PHE A 43 -4.04 -7.29 26.84
C PHE A 43 -3.39 -7.39 28.24
N HIS A 44 -3.96 -8.20 29.14
CA HIS A 44 -3.41 -8.42 30.47
C HIS A 44 -2.12 -9.25 30.47
N ILE A 45 -2.00 -10.22 29.55
CA ILE A 45 -0.84 -11.10 29.42
C ILE A 45 0.38 -10.30 28.92
N THR A 46 0.19 -9.46 27.89
CA THR A 46 1.25 -8.60 27.34
C THR A 46 1.77 -7.59 28.37
N LYS A 47 0.89 -6.99 29.19
CA LYS A 47 1.28 -6.05 30.26
C LYS A 47 2.09 -6.71 31.39
N LEU A 48 1.79 -7.98 31.70
CA LEU A 48 2.48 -8.74 32.75
C LEU A 48 3.90 -9.12 32.31
N ILE A 49 4.07 -9.51 31.05
CA ILE A 49 5.36 -9.87 30.46
C ILE A 49 6.29 -8.65 30.41
N ASN A 50 5.81 -7.50 29.93
CA ASN A 50 6.62 -6.28 29.81
C ASN A 50 7.06 -5.69 31.17
N ARG A 51 6.28 -5.89 32.24
CA ARG A 51 6.63 -5.39 33.58
C ARG A 51 7.73 -6.20 34.25
N PHE A 52 7.85 -7.48 33.91
CA PHE A 52 8.88 -8.37 34.44
C PHE A 52 10.24 -8.12 33.77
N TYR A 53 10.23 -7.78 32.48
CA TYR A 53 11.44 -7.62 31.68
C TYR A 53 12.29 -6.39 32.04
N ASN A 54 11.66 -5.29 32.46
CA ASN A 54 12.35 -4.03 32.78
C ASN A 54 13.17 -4.08 34.09
N LEU A 55 13.20 -5.21 34.80
CA LEU A 55 13.74 -5.28 36.16
C LEU A 55 15.08 -6.02 36.29
N THR A 56 15.59 -6.76 35.29
CA THR A 56 16.51 -7.86 35.65
C THR A 56 17.83 -8.14 34.91
N MET A 57 18.25 -7.56 33.77
CA MET A 57 19.46 -8.12 33.08
C MET A 57 20.47 -7.09 32.48
N ASN A 58 21.75 -7.50 32.43
CA ASN A 58 22.97 -6.76 31.98
C ASN A 58 23.55 -7.34 30.66
N GLU A 59 24.21 -6.48 29.87
CA GLU A 59 24.82 -6.72 28.54
C GLU A 59 25.82 -7.89 28.42
N ASN A 60 26.51 -8.31 29.48
CA ASN A 60 27.58 -9.32 29.37
C ASN A 60 27.09 -10.78 29.27
N GLU A 61 25.83 -11.06 29.58
CA GLU A 61 25.25 -12.41 29.52
C GLU A 61 24.84 -12.81 28.09
N VAL A 62 24.85 -11.86 27.14
CA VAL A 62 24.31 -12.01 25.78
C VAL A 62 25.18 -12.88 24.85
N GLN A 63 26.50 -12.93 25.05
CA GLN A 63 27.41 -13.49 24.04
C GLN A 63 27.61 -15.02 24.10
N CYS A 64 27.28 -15.67 25.22
CA CYS A 64 27.55 -17.11 25.43
C CYS A 64 26.47 -18.03 24.81
N HIS A 65 25.33 -17.48 24.38
CA HIS A 65 24.11 -18.24 24.08
C HIS A 65 23.86 -18.54 22.60
N LEU A 66 24.70 -18.07 21.68
CA LEU A 66 24.49 -18.22 20.24
C LEU A 66 24.85 -19.60 19.67
N ASP A 67 25.55 -20.46 20.41
CA ASP A 67 26.21 -21.65 19.84
C ASP A 67 25.40 -22.98 19.89
N ASN A 68 24.19 -23.02 20.49
CA ASN A 68 23.49 -24.31 20.75
C ASN A 68 22.01 -24.39 20.26
N TRP A 69 21.62 -23.59 19.26
CA TRP A 69 20.22 -23.35 18.92
C TRP A 69 19.48 -24.48 18.14
N ASP A 70 20.17 -25.33 17.39
CA ASP A 70 19.51 -26.22 16.40
C ASP A 70 18.77 -27.45 16.98
N TYR A 71 18.83 -27.69 18.30
CA TYR A 71 18.35 -28.96 18.88
C TYR A 71 16.97 -28.91 19.58
N LEU A 72 16.37 -27.73 19.83
CA LEU A 72 15.28 -27.60 20.83
C LEU A 72 13.90 -27.15 20.30
N ALA A 73 13.80 -26.52 19.13
CA ALA A 73 12.55 -25.93 18.62
C ALA A 73 11.37 -26.92 18.34
N PRO A 74 11.57 -28.19 17.91
CA PRO A 74 10.45 -29.05 17.52
C PRO A 74 9.57 -29.57 18.68
N ARG A 75 10.04 -29.55 19.94
CA ARG A 75 9.37 -30.30 21.04
C ARG A 75 8.18 -29.61 21.70
N PHE A 76 7.95 -28.32 21.43
CA PHE A 76 6.89 -27.56 22.11
C PHE A 76 5.53 -27.60 21.40
N ASN A 77 5.52 -27.80 20.08
CA ASN A 77 4.31 -27.71 19.25
C ASN A 77 3.37 -28.92 19.39
N ASP A 78 3.90 -30.12 19.62
CA ASP A 78 3.08 -31.34 19.80
C ASP A 78 2.34 -31.37 21.14
N ASN A 79 2.76 -30.53 22.09
CA ASN A 79 2.30 -30.58 23.47
C ASN A 79 1.12 -29.65 23.79
N ILE A 80 0.63 -28.84 22.83
CA ILE A 80 -0.44 -27.85 23.07
C ILE A 80 -1.76 -28.19 22.37
N ILE A 81 -1.79 -29.23 21.54
CA ILE A 81 -2.97 -29.66 20.80
C ILE A 81 -4.01 -30.22 21.79
N GLY A 82 -5.23 -29.64 21.79
CA GLY A 82 -6.34 -30.08 22.64
C GLY A 82 -6.41 -29.44 24.03
N MET A 83 -5.49 -28.54 24.37
CA MET A 83 -5.50 -27.84 25.65
C MET A 83 -6.44 -26.62 25.63
N THR A 84 -7.12 -26.38 26.76
CA THR A 84 -7.88 -25.15 27.01
C THR A 84 -6.95 -23.95 27.25
N ASP A 85 -7.45 -22.73 27.09
CA ASP A 85 -6.67 -21.49 27.32
C ASP A 85 -6.01 -21.44 28.71
N THR A 86 -6.71 -21.91 29.74
CA THR A 86 -6.17 -22.00 31.11
C THR A 86 -5.02 -23.00 31.19
N GLN A 87 -5.15 -24.14 30.52
CA GLN A 87 -4.11 -25.17 30.49
C GLN A 87 -2.88 -24.70 29.71
N ILE A 88 -3.06 -24.01 28.58
CA ILE A 88 -1.98 -23.39 27.81
C ILE A 88 -1.27 -22.35 28.68
N THR A 89 -2.02 -21.49 29.37
CA THR A 89 -1.46 -20.47 30.27
C THR A 89 -0.67 -21.08 31.43
N CYS A 90 -1.19 -22.13 32.06
CA CYS A 90 -0.49 -22.85 33.13
C CYS A 90 0.77 -23.55 32.60
N LYS A 91 0.73 -24.14 31.40
CA LYS A 91 1.91 -24.77 30.78
C LYS A 91 2.99 -23.74 30.44
N ILE A 92 2.60 -22.59 29.91
CA ILE A 92 3.54 -21.48 29.62
C ILE A 92 4.17 -21.00 30.93
N LYS A 93 3.37 -20.78 31.99
CA LYS A 93 3.88 -20.38 33.31
C LYS A 93 4.82 -21.42 33.92
N GLN A 94 4.45 -22.69 33.85
CA GLN A 94 5.26 -23.79 34.38
C GLN A 94 6.58 -23.90 33.61
N TYR A 95 6.54 -23.81 32.29
CA TYR A 95 7.74 -23.82 31.45
C TYR A 95 8.66 -22.62 31.73
N MET A 96 8.10 -21.43 31.94
CA MET A 96 8.86 -20.22 32.33
C MET A 96 9.53 -20.36 33.70
N LEU A 97 8.93 -21.13 34.62
CA LEU A 97 9.51 -21.42 35.94
C LEU A 97 10.57 -22.52 35.89
N GLU A 98 10.40 -23.52 35.02
CA GLU A 98 11.32 -24.65 34.87
C GLU A 98 12.59 -24.27 34.09
N PHE A 99 12.51 -23.28 33.19
CA PHE A 99 13.63 -22.87 32.34
C PHE A 99 13.86 -21.35 32.36
N PRO A 100 14.23 -20.75 33.51
CA PRO A 100 14.34 -19.30 33.68
C PRO A 100 15.42 -18.65 32.79
N ASN A 101 16.43 -19.42 32.36
CA ASN A 101 17.53 -18.96 31.50
C ASN A 101 17.37 -19.37 30.02
N ASN A 102 16.34 -20.14 29.68
CA ASN A 102 15.95 -20.26 28.27
C ASN A 102 15.14 -19.02 27.98
N HIS A 103 15.80 -17.99 27.44
CA HIS A 103 15.10 -16.91 26.78
C HIS A 103 14.21 -17.56 25.74
N ILE A 104 12.93 -17.61 26.04
CA ILE A 104 11.90 -17.95 25.08
C ILE A 104 12.16 -17.00 23.91
N CYS A 105 12.70 -17.56 22.83
CA CYS A 105 12.41 -17.13 21.47
C CYS A 105 11.08 -16.40 21.54
N SER A 106 11.08 -15.06 21.46
CA SER A 106 9.92 -14.18 21.68
C SER A 106 8.66 -15.00 21.54
N LEU A 107 7.90 -15.30 22.62
CA LEU A 107 6.66 -16.08 22.52
C LEU A 107 5.91 -15.52 21.31
N LEU A 108 6.01 -16.26 20.20
CA LEU A 108 6.07 -15.68 18.86
C LEU A 108 4.86 -14.79 18.68
N SER A 109 5.02 -13.60 18.09
CA SER A 109 3.89 -12.77 17.75
C SER A 109 2.90 -13.63 16.95
N CYS A 110 1.86 -14.11 17.64
CA CYS A 110 0.93 -15.12 17.15
C CYS A 110 -0.24 -14.36 16.53
N TYR A 111 -0.35 -14.42 15.21
CA TYR A 111 -1.38 -13.72 14.47
C TYR A 111 -2.55 -14.68 14.25
N LEU A 112 -3.51 -14.64 15.18
CA LEU A 112 -4.68 -15.50 15.19
C LEU A 112 -5.84 -14.88 14.39
N PRO A 113 -6.63 -15.66 13.65
CA PRO A 113 -7.82 -15.14 13.00
C PRO A 113 -8.79 -14.56 14.03
N GLU A 114 -9.22 -13.31 13.82
CA GLU A 114 -10.19 -12.64 14.70
C GLU A 114 -11.56 -13.32 14.64
N LYS A 115 -11.92 -13.86 13.47
CA LYS A 115 -13.18 -14.59 13.29
C LYS A 115 -13.11 -15.94 13.99
N THR A 116 -14.10 -16.21 14.84
CA THR A 116 -14.21 -17.46 15.62
C THR A 116 -15.44 -18.31 15.29
N ILE A 117 -16.42 -17.75 14.57
CA ILE A 117 -17.68 -18.41 14.20
C ILE A 117 -17.94 -18.24 12.69
N CYS A 118 -18.35 -19.31 12.03
CA CYS A 118 -18.82 -19.31 10.64
C CYS A 118 -19.92 -20.36 10.45
N CYS A 119 -20.94 -20.07 9.63
CA CYS A 119 -22.08 -20.96 9.40
C CYS A 119 -22.77 -21.40 10.70
N GLY A 120 -22.86 -20.50 11.70
CA GLY A 120 -23.44 -20.79 13.00
C GLY A 120 -22.64 -21.75 13.88
N LYS A 121 -21.44 -22.17 13.47
CA LYS A 121 -20.57 -23.08 14.24
C LYS A 121 -19.25 -22.43 14.59
N LEU A 122 -18.67 -22.85 15.72
CA LEU A 122 -17.30 -22.52 16.10
C LEU A 122 -16.34 -23.04 15.03
N LEU A 123 -15.35 -22.22 14.67
CA LEU A 123 -14.27 -22.66 13.80
C LEU A 123 -13.34 -23.65 14.52
N SER A 124 -12.52 -24.36 13.75
CA SER A 124 -11.49 -25.25 14.31
C SER A 124 -10.57 -24.52 15.28
N ALA A 125 -9.88 -25.30 16.13
CA ALA A 125 -8.73 -24.78 16.87
C ALA A 125 -7.72 -24.13 15.89
N PRO A 126 -7.03 -23.06 16.30
CA PRO A 126 -5.99 -22.44 15.49
C PRO A 126 -4.92 -23.45 15.14
N ARG A 127 -4.47 -23.42 13.89
CA ARG A 127 -3.34 -24.23 13.41
C ARG A 127 -2.26 -23.29 12.89
N PRO A 128 -0.98 -23.55 13.19
CA PRO A 128 0.10 -22.76 12.60
C PRO A 128 0.05 -22.92 11.07
N PHE A 129 0.24 -21.82 10.35
CA PHE A 129 0.27 -21.80 8.89
C PHE A 129 1.69 -21.62 8.38
N GLN A 130 2.30 -20.48 8.73
CA GLN A 130 3.64 -20.12 8.29
C GLN A 130 4.23 -19.06 9.22
N ASP A 131 5.56 -19.01 9.27
CA ASP A 131 6.25 -17.88 9.87
C ASP A 131 6.19 -16.66 8.95
N ILE A 132 6.10 -15.49 9.56
CA ILE A 132 6.04 -14.20 8.88
C ILE A 132 7.10 -13.26 9.42
N ARG A 133 7.56 -12.36 8.56
CA ARG A 133 8.42 -11.24 8.91
C ARG A 133 7.60 -9.97 8.88
N ILE A 134 7.58 -9.23 9.98
CA ILE A 134 6.83 -7.97 10.10
C ILE A 134 7.81 -6.81 10.02
N PHE A 135 7.58 -5.88 9.09
CA PHE A 135 8.31 -4.61 9.03
C PHE A 135 7.59 -3.55 9.85
N HIS A 136 8.30 -2.91 10.77
CA HIS A 136 7.75 -1.95 11.73
C HIS A 136 8.11 -0.51 11.37
N PHE A 137 7.40 0.45 11.96
CA PHE A 137 7.72 1.87 11.76
C PHE A 137 8.93 2.34 12.59
N SER A 138 8.95 1.99 13.87
CA SER A 138 9.95 2.47 14.84
C SER A 138 11.11 1.51 15.08
N GLU A 139 10.95 0.29 14.61
CA GLU A 139 11.90 -0.81 14.76
C GLU A 139 12.19 -1.37 13.37
N SER A 140 13.14 -2.29 13.28
CA SER A 140 13.43 -2.96 12.02
C SER A 140 12.35 -3.98 11.66
N SER A 141 12.71 -5.25 11.58
CA SER A 141 11.76 -6.31 11.32
C SER A 141 11.72 -7.28 12.48
N SER A 142 10.53 -7.73 12.88
CA SER A 142 10.38 -8.85 13.81
C SER A 142 9.91 -10.11 13.07
N SER A 143 9.99 -11.25 13.74
CA SER A 143 9.37 -12.50 13.28
C SER A 143 8.06 -12.74 14.04
N GLY A 144 7.18 -13.55 13.45
CA GLY A 144 5.98 -14.06 14.09
C GLY A 144 5.45 -15.27 13.34
N THR A 145 4.34 -15.84 13.82
CA THR A 145 3.70 -16.99 13.17
C THR A 145 2.25 -16.67 12.89
N LEU A 146 1.85 -16.85 11.62
CA LEU A 146 0.46 -16.73 11.19
C LEU A 146 -0.26 -18.04 11.46
N TYR A 147 -1.45 -17.95 12.02
CA TYR A 147 -2.33 -19.09 12.27
C TYR A 147 -3.58 -18.99 11.41
N TYR A 148 -4.22 -20.13 11.20
CA TYR A 148 -5.53 -20.19 10.56
C TYR A 148 -6.53 -21.03 11.36
N ARG A 149 -7.81 -20.77 11.13
CA ARG A 149 -8.94 -21.58 11.60
C ARG A 149 -9.78 -22.00 10.40
N LYS A 150 -10.32 -23.22 10.40
CA LYS A 150 -11.14 -23.73 9.31
C LYS A 150 -12.60 -23.88 9.75
N CYS A 151 -13.55 -23.48 8.92
CA CYS A 151 -14.95 -23.78 9.14
C CYS A 151 -15.23 -25.25 8.79
N GLY A 152 -15.85 -26.02 9.69
CA GLY A 152 -16.21 -27.41 9.42
C GLY A 152 -17.43 -27.59 8.49
N VAL A 153 -18.10 -26.50 8.11
CA VAL A 153 -19.30 -26.54 7.24
C VAL A 153 -18.97 -26.12 5.81
N CYS A 154 -18.42 -24.91 5.62
CA CYS A 154 -18.11 -24.36 4.30
C CYS A 154 -16.61 -24.45 3.94
N ASN A 155 -15.80 -25.14 4.75
CA ASN A 155 -14.35 -25.30 4.60
C ASN A 155 -13.48 -24.04 4.46
N ILE A 156 -14.06 -22.83 4.52
CA ILE A 156 -13.32 -21.57 4.48
C ILE A 156 -12.23 -21.54 5.56
N LYS A 157 -11.01 -21.17 5.18
CA LYS A 157 -9.90 -20.92 6.10
C LYS A 157 -9.84 -19.44 6.42
N TYR A 158 -9.86 -19.09 7.69
CA TYR A 158 -9.71 -17.73 8.18
C TYR A 158 -8.29 -17.53 8.70
N TYR A 159 -7.66 -16.44 8.31
CA TYR A 159 -6.33 -15.97 8.73
C TYR A 159 -6.47 -14.63 9.49
N TYR A 160 -5.36 -14.01 9.88
CA TYR A 160 -5.37 -12.74 10.63
C TYR A 160 -6.09 -11.61 9.86
N ASN A 161 -5.72 -11.32 8.61
CA ASN A 161 -6.29 -10.23 7.81
C ASN A 161 -6.98 -10.67 6.51
N TYR A 162 -7.25 -11.97 6.34
CA TYR A 162 -7.92 -12.48 5.14
C TYR A 162 -8.57 -13.83 5.40
N TYR A 163 -9.38 -14.29 4.45
CA TYR A 163 -9.85 -15.68 4.40
C TYR A 163 -9.65 -16.26 3.00
N GLU A 164 -9.53 -17.57 2.93
CA GLU A 164 -9.38 -18.36 1.71
C GLU A 164 -10.60 -19.26 1.56
N ASN A 165 -11.31 -19.17 0.43
CA ASN A 165 -12.44 -20.04 0.13
C ASN A 165 -11.99 -21.44 -0.32
N GLU A 166 -12.93 -22.31 -0.69
CA GLU A 166 -12.63 -23.66 -1.18
C GLU A 166 -11.87 -23.66 -2.51
N ASP A 167 -12.07 -22.63 -3.35
CA ASP A 167 -11.40 -22.45 -4.64
C ASP A 167 -9.96 -21.91 -4.51
N GLY A 168 -9.51 -21.62 -3.29
CA GLY A 168 -8.21 -20.99 -3.02
C GLY A 168 -8.19 -19.48 -3.24
N ASP A 169 -9.32 -18.86 -3.56
CA ASP A 169 -9.45 -17.41 -3.64
C ASP A 169 -9.36 -16.79 -2.25
N LYS A 170 -8.48 -15.81 -2.13
CA LYS A 170 -8.20 -15.08 -0.90
C LYS A 170 -8.94 -13.75 -0.88
N PHE A 171 -9.42 -13.36 0.28
CA PHE A 171 -10.28 -12.19 0.46
C PHE A 171 -9.89 -11.43 1.72
N CYS A 172 -9.58 -10.14 1.59
CA CYS A 172 -9.10 -9.31 2.69
C CYS A 172 -10.19 -9.02 3.73
N ILE A 173 -9.80 -9.07 5.01
CA ILE A 173 -10.56 -8.62 6.19
C ILE A 173 -9.65 -7.65 6.94
N ILE A 174 -9.95 -6.36 6.88
CA ILE A 174 -9.21 -5.33 7.61
C ILE A 174 -10.21 -4.60 8.51
N ASN A 175 -9.92 -4.59 9.81
CA ASN A 175 -10.72 -3.92 10.83
C ASN A 175 -10.00 -2.66 11.32
N ASP A 176 -10.72 -1.79 12.02
CA ASP A 176 -10.17 -0.50 12.50
C ASP A 176 -9.06 -0.67 13.55
N ASP A 177 -9.05 -1.81 14.26
CA ASP A 177 -8.07 -2.21 15.26
C ASP A 177 -6.91 -3.05 14.67
N THR A 178 -6.93 -3.32 13.37
CA THR A 178 -5.84 -4.04 12.70
C THR A 178 -4.53 -3.28 12.86
N THR A 179 -3.55 -3.91 13.51
CA THR A 179 -2.22 -3.32 13.76
C THR A 179 -1.19 -3.70 12.70
N ILE A 180 -1.38 -4.83 12.03
CA ILE A 180 -0.45 -5.40 11.06
C ILE A 180 -1.25 -5.91 9.87
N ILE A 181 -0.71 -5.76 8.68
CA ILE A 181 -1.28 -6.25 7.42
C ILE A 181 -0.39 -7.36 6.88
N CYS A 182 -0.92 -8.59 6.85
CA CYS A 182 -0.31 -9.76 6.24
C CYS A 182 -1.25 -10.34 5.17
N LEU A 183 -1.02 -9.95 3.93
CA LEU A 183 -1.85 -10.37 2.80
C LEU A 183 -1.11 -11.37 1.89
N PHE A 184 0.19 -11.17 1.68
CA PHE A 184 0.97 -11.99 0.77
C PHE A 184 2.15 -12.63 1.50
N SER A 185 2.42 -13.89 1.16
CA SER A 185 3.68 -14.54 1.53
C SER A 185 3.95 -14.57 3.04
N ASN A 186 5.21 -14.75 3.40
CA ASN A 186 5.72 -14.65 4.76
C ASN A 186 6.10 -13.21 5.16
N ILE A 187 5.42 -12.19 4.63
CA ILE A 187 5.73 -10.78 4.89
C ILE A 187 4.48 -10.06 5.40
N ALA A 188 4.68 -9.21 6.40
CA ALA A 188 3.67 -8.34 6.96
C ALA A 188 4.23 -6.95 7.23
N TYR A 189 3.34 -5.96 7.34
CA TYR A 189 3.70 -4.57 7.58
C TYR A 189 2.86 -4.00 8.72
N ASP A 190 3.50 -3.29 9.64
CA ASP A 190 2.82 -2.47 10.64
C ASP A 190 1.97 -1.40 9.95
N VAL A 191 0.72 -1.24 10.39
CA VAL A 191 -0.19 -0.22 9.87
C VAL A 191 0.37 1.19 10.10
N LYS A 192 1.14 1.43 11.17
CA LYS A 192 1.83 2.72 11.38
C LYS A 192 2.88 2.99 10.30
N LEU A 193 3.60 1.95 9.86
CA LEU A 193 4.56 2.05 8.75
C LEU A 193 3.83 2.41 7.45
N LEU A 194 2.69 1.75 7.17
CA LEU A 194 1.86 2.06 6.01
C LEU A 194 1.29 3.48 6.05
N HIS A 195 0.89 3.98 7.21
CA HIS A 195 0.49 5.38 7.39
C HIS A 195 1.63 6.37 7.13
N ARG A 196 2.85 6.04 7.57
CA ARG A 196 4.02 6.87 7.25
C ARG A 196 4.26 6.90 5.75
N LEU A 197 4.24 5.74 5.11
CA LEU A 197 4.39 5.61 3.67
C LEU A 197 3.33 6.42 2.92
N ASP A 198 2.07 6.37 3.37
CA ASP A 198 0.97 7.17 2.84
C ASP A 198 1.30 8.68 2.87
N ASN A 199 1.79 9.18 4.02
CA ASN A 199 2.21 10.57 4.14
C ASN A 199 3.41 10.92 3.26
N ASP A 200 4.39 10.03 3.15
CA ASP A 200 5.58 10.26 2.34
C ASP A 200 5.26 10.23 0.83
N ILE A 201 4.33 9.39 0.40
CA ILE A 201 3.82 9.38 -0.97
C ILE A 201 3.05 10.68 -1.25
N LEU A 202 2.06 10.99 -0.41
CA LEU A 202 1.11 12.09 -0.66
C LEU A 202 1.75 13.47 -0.52
N PHE A 203 2.59 13.68 0.50
CA PHE A 203 3.11 15.01 0.83
C PHE A 203 4.56 15.22 0.42
N LYS A 204 5.33 14.15 0.19
CA LYS A 204 6.75 14.24 -0.18
C LYS A 204 7.05 13.69 -1.56
N TYR A 205 6.04 13.17 -2.27
CA TYR A 205 6.21 12.54 -3.58
C TYR A 205 7.26 11.42 -3.54
N CYS A 206 7.37 10.73 -2.40
CA CYS A 206 8.31 9.64 -2.22
C CYS A 206 7.77 8.39 -2.92
N GLY A 207 8.42 7.97 -4.01
CA GLY A 207 8.07 6.70 -4.64
C GLY A 207 8.42 5.49 -3.76
N PHE A 208 7.71 4.38 -3.93
CA PHE A 208 7.93 3.14 -3.17
C PHE A 208 9.40 2.69 -3.18
N SER A 209 10.10 2.79 -4.30
CA SER A 209 11.53 2.44 -4.40
C SER A 209 12.43 3.29 -3.51
N ASN A 210 12.19 4.60 -3.46
CA ASN A 210 13.00 5.48 -2.62
C ASN A 210 12.71 5.21 -1.14
N TYR A 211 11.46 4.95 -0.81
CA TYR A 211 11.06 4.59 0.54
C TYR A 211 11.71 3.29 1.00
N THR A 212 11.61 2.21 0.21
CA THR A 212 12.22 0.91 0.57
C THR A 212 13.72 1.00 0.69
N ASN A 213 14.39 1.73 -0.20
CA ASN A 213 15.84 1.92 -0.13
C ASN A 213 16.24 2.67 1.15
N ALA A 214 15.54 3.77 1.47
CA ALA A 214 15.81 4.53 2.70
C ALA A 214 15.58 3.67 3.96
N TYR A 215 14.52 2.86 3.97
CA TYR A 215 14.24 1.94 5.07
C TYR A 215 15.35 0.89 5.23
N ASN A 216 15.77 0.26 4.14
CA ASN A 216 16.82 -0.75 4.16
C ASN A 216 18.16 -0.15 4.58
N MET A 217 18.53 1.02 4.06
CA MET A 217 19.74 1.74 4.48
C MET A 217 19.73 2.08 5.97
N TYR A 218 18.59 2.47 6.52
CA TYR A 218 18.44 2.69 7.96
C TYR A 218 18.69 1.41 8.76
N CYS A 219 18.13 0.28 8.33
CA CYS A 219 18.34 -1.02 8.98
C CYS A 219 19.80 -1.46 8.91
N GLU A 220 20.47 -1.25 7.78
CA GLU A 220 21.91 -1.51 7.61
C GLU A 220 22.75 -0.62 8.54
N ALA A 221 22.47 0.68 8.57
CA ALA A 221 23.19 1.64 9.43
C ALA A 221 22.99 1.36 10.93
N ALA A 222 21.84 0.82 11.31
CA ALA A 222 21.55 0.39 12.67
C ALA A 222 22.21 -0.96 13.06
N GLY A 223 23.02 -1.56 12.17
CA GLY A 223 23.77 -2.77 12.46
C GLY A 223 22.90 -4.03 12.54
N ILE A 224 21.76 -4.05 11.86
CA ILE A 224 20.77 -5.12 11.99
C ILE A 224 21.16 -6.26 11.05
N VAL A 225 22.11 -7.08 11.51
CA VAL A 225 22.67 -8.23 10.80
C VAL A 225 21.58 -9.32 10.69
N ASN A 226 21.27 -9.81 9.48
CA ASN A 226 20.21 -10.80 9.13
C ASN A 226 18.79 -10.28 8.83
N HIS A 227 18.59 -8.97 8.63
CA HIS A 227 17.29 -8.50 8.15
C HIS A 227 17.08 -8.88 6.66
N LYS A 228 15.86 -9.29 6.34
CA LYS A 228 15.44 -9.52 4.94
C LYS A 228 15.06 -8.14 4.45
N LEU A 229 15.66 -7.72 3.35
CA LEU A 229 15.40 -6.41 2.78
C LEU A 229 13.91 -6.26 2.49
N MET A 230 13.39 -5.07 2.78
CA MET A 230 12.06 -4.68 2.36
C MET A 230 12.03 -4.65 0.84
N ASP A 231 11.16 -5.49 0.27
CA ASP A 231 10.93 -5.52 -1.16
C ASP A 231 9.91 -4.46 -1.57
N ARG A 232 10.26 -3.73 -2.63
CA ARG A 232 9.45 -2.63 -3.16
C ARG A 232 8.08 -3.11 -3.66
N PHE A 233 8.01 -4.24 -4.36
CA PHE A 233 6.75 -4.72 -4.92
C PHE A 233 5.81 -5.19 -3.81
N HIS A 234 6.33 -5.86 -2.78
CA HIS A 234 5.51 -6.27 -1.65
C HIS A 234 4.94 -5.09 -0.86
N VAL A 235 5.71 -4.02 -0.63
CA VAL A 235 5.20 -2.85 0.10
C VAL A 235 4.18 -2.07 -0.74
N GLU A 236 4.43 -1.92 -2.06
CA GLU A 236 3.53 -1.27 -3.01
C GLU A 236 2.17 -2.00 -3.04
N ARG A 237 2.22 -3.33 -3.19
CA ARG A 237 1.04 -4.19 -3.21
C ARG A 237 0.26 -4.13 -1.91
N THR A 238 0.96 -4.24 -0.77
CA THR A 238 0.32 -4.25 0.55
C THR A 238 -0.29 -2.90 0.89
N TRP A 239 0.42 -1.80 0.62
CA TRP A 239 -0.10 -0.45 0.81
C TRP A 239 -1.37 -0.23 -0.01
N PHE A 240 -1.37 -0.65 -1.29
CA PHE A 240 -2.53 -0.45 -2.16
C PHE A 240 -3.75 -1.23 -1.66
N LEU A 241 -3.59 -2.51 -1.32
CA LEU A 241 -4.69 -3.32 -0.78
C LEU A 241 -5.21 -2.78 0.56
N TRP A 242 -4.32 -2.37 1.45
CA TRP A 242 -4.69 -1.74 2.71
C TRP A 242 -5.50 -0.45 2.47
N ARG A 243 -5.06 0.40 1.54
CA ARG A 243 -5.78 1.62 1.15
C ARG A 243 -7.14 1.30 0.54
N LEU A 244 -7.25 0.32 -0.34
CA LEU A 244 -8.52 -0.11 -0.93
C LEU A 244 -9.51 -0.59 0.13
N CYS A 245 -9.07 -1.47 1.04
CA CYS A 245 -9.93 -1.97 2.10
C CYS A 245 -10.41 -0.84 3.02
N ARG A 246 -9.54 0.14 3.33
CA ARG A 246 -9.93 1.33 4.10
C ARG A 246 -10.88 2.25 3.34
N PHE A 247 -10.69 2.40 2.03
CA PHE A 247 -11.54 3.27 1.21
C PHE A 247 -12.95 2.72 1.07
N PHE A 248 -13.07 1.43 0.79
CA PHE A 248 -14.37 0.78 0.62
C PHE A 248 -15.07 0.46 1.95
N GLY A 249 -14.34 0.48 3.06
CA GLY A 249 -14.87 0.23 4.39
C GLY A 249 -15.66 -1.08 4.47
N LYS A 250 -16.79 -1.06 5.19
CA LYS A 250 -17.72 -2.20 5.31
C LYS A 250 -18.68 -2.34 4.12
N ASP A 251 -18.77 -1.30 3.27
CA ASP A 251 -19.80 -1.18 2.21
C ASP A 251 -19.48 -2.05 1.00
N VAL A 252 -18.21 -2.40 0.79
CA VAL A 252 -17.83 -3.45 -0.13
C VAL A 252 -17.34 -4.63 0.70
N LYS A 253 -18.09 -5.73 0.69
CA LYS A 253 -17.55 -7.03 1.11
C LYS A 253 -16.38 -7.33 0.17
N THR A 254 -15.18 -6.98 0.61
CA THR A 254 -13.94 -6.93 -0.16
C THR A 254 -13.58 -8.31 -0.68
N LYS A 255 -14.15 -8.65 -1.83
CA LYS A 255 -13.67 -9.69 -2.71
C LYS A 255 -12.37 -9.25 -3.41
N VAL A 256 -11.46 -8.59 -2.70
CA VAL A 256 -10.20 -8.15 -3.29
C VAL A 256 -9.30 -9.37 -3.32
N PRO A 257 -9.09 -9.97 -4.49
CA PRO A 257 -8.30 -11.18 -4.59
C PRO A 257 -6.85 -10.84 -4.26
N VAL A 258 -6.15 -11.79 -3.64
CA VAL A 258 -4.82 -11.54 -3.07
C VAL A 258 -3.73 -12.17 -3.94
N GLU A 259 -4.03 -12.89 -5.03
CA GLU A 259 -2.98 -13.62 -5.76
C GLU A 259 -3.05 -13.61 -7.29
N LYS A 260 -4.21 -13.38 -7.93
CA LYS A 260 -4.25 -13.33 -9.41
C LYS A 260 -3.71 -11.99 -9.89
N ASP A 261 -3.42 -11.92 -11.19
CA ASP A 261 -2.83 -10.77 -11.91
C ASP A 261 -3.20 -9.41 -11.29
N PHE A 262 -2.31 -8.93 -10.41
CA PHE A 262 -2.61 -7.82 -9.49
C PHE A 262 -2.94 -6.55 -10.27
N ASP A 263 -2.23 -6.30 -11.38
CA ASP A 263 -2.46 -5.15 -12.23
C ASP A 263 -3.87 -5.21 -12.85
N LYS A 264 -4.26 -6.38 -13.36
CA LYS A 264 -5.60 -6.58 -13.93
C LYS A 264 -6.70 -6.37 -12.89
N GLU A 265 -6.50 -6.87 -11.67
CA GLU A 265 -7.45 -6.71 -10.56
C GLU A 265 -7.55 -5.26 -10.12
N ILE A 266 -6.41 -4.57 -9.94
CA ILE A 266 -6.40 -3.14 -9.63
C ILE A 266 -7.15 -2.36 -10.71
N LEU A 267 -6.85 -2.60 -11.99
CA LEU A 267 -7.49 -1.90 -13.10
C LEU A 267 -9.00 -2.14 -13.13
N SER A 268 -9.45 -3.34 -12.73
CA SER A 268 -10.88 -3.63 -12.59
C SER A 268 -11.51 -2.85 -11.43
N LEU A 269 -10.86 -2.83 -10.26
CA LEU A 269 -11.32 -2.11 -9.06
C LEU A 269 -11.22 -0.60 -9.21
N GLN A 270 -10.28 -0.09 -10.00
CA GLN A 270 -10.09 1.33 -10.24
C GLN A 270 -11.36 1.97 -10.79
N ARG A 271 -12.08 1.26 -11.68
CA ARG A 271 -13.36 1.73 -12.21
C ARG A 271 -14.40 1.84 -11.11
N ASP A 272 -14.57 0.79 -10.30
CA ASP A 272 -15.54 0.79 -9.19
C ASP A 272 -15.19 1.85 -8.12
N CYS A 273 -13.90 1.99 -7.78
CA CYS A 273 -13.37 3.04 -6.91
C CYS A 273 -13.74 4.43 -7.43
N LEU A 274 -13.44 4.67 -8.71
CA LEU A 274 -13.68 5.96 -9.36
C LEU A 274 -15.17 6.26 -9.43
N ASP A 275 -15.99 5.26 -9.72
CA ASP A 275 -17.46 5.41 -9.76
C ASP A 275 -18.03 5.77 -8.39
N LEU A 276 -17.61 5.07 -7.35
CA LEU A 276 -18.02 5.35 -5.97
C LEU A 276 -17.51 6.71 -5.50
N PHE A 277 -16.28 7.07 -5.87
CA PHE A 277 -15.70 8.36 -5.57
C PHE A 277 -16.49 9.49 -6.25
N ILE A 278 -16.71 9.39 -7.57
CA ILE A 278 -17.47 10.38 -8.34
C ILE A 278 -18.86 10.53 -7.75
N ARG A 279 -19.61 9.44 -7.56
CA ARG A 279 -20.98 9.52 -7.00
C ARG A 279 -20.98 10.18 -5.62
N ARG A 280 -20.07 9.79 -4.74
CA ARG A 280 -19.97 10.37 -3.40
C ARG A 280 -19.77 11.88 -3.45
N TRP A 281 -18.86 12.36 -4.31
CA TRP A 281 -18.45 13.77 -4.33
C TRP A 281 -19.20 14.65 -5.34
N SER A 282 -19.99 14.07 -6.24
CA SER A 282 -20.92 14.78 -7.13
C SER A 282 -22.37 14.72 -6.66
N SER A 283 -22.64 14.09 -5.51
CA SER A 283 -23.97 14.00 -4.92
C SER A 283 -24.38 15.25 -4.14
N LYS A 284 -25.69 15.35 -3.84
CA LYS A 284 -26.23 16.34 -2.89
C LYS A 284 -25.57 16.26 -1.51
N ARG A 285 -24.98 15.10 -1.17
CA ARG A 285 -24.21 14.95 0.06
C ARG A 285 -23.00 15.88 0.09
N HIS A 286 -22.30 16.07 -1.03
CA HIS A 286 -21.19 17.03 -1.07
C HIS A 286 -21.69 18.46 -0.82
N GLN A 287 -22.80 18.86 -1.44
CA GLN A 287 -23.42 20.17 -1.20
C GLN A 287 -23.75 20.40 0.28
N SER A 288 -24.18 19.36 1.01
CA SER A 288 -24.46 19.48 2.45
C SER A 288 -23.25 19.77 3.33
N TYR A 289 -22.02 19.52 2.84
CA TYR A 289 -20.77 19.82 3.53
C TYR A 289 -20.08 21.09 3.01
N CYS A 290 -20.73 21.81 2.08
CA CYS A 290 -20.16 23.00 1.43
C CYS A 290 -21.18 24.15 1.37
N ASN A 291 -20.85 25.23 0.67
CA ASN A 291 -21.72 26.40 0.50
C ASN A 291 -22.72 26.20 -0.66
N GLU A 292 -23.73 27.09 -0.74
CA GLU A 292 -24.77 27.05 -1.78
C GLU A 292 -24.24 27.25 -3.20
N ASP A 293 -23.04 27.82 -3.35
CA ASP A 293 -22.36 28.02 -4.62
C ASP A 293 -21.46 26.85 -5.03
N CYS A 294 -21.38 25.81 -4.20
CA CYS A 294 -20.60 24.62 -4.47
C CYS A 294 -21.19 23.83 -5.65
N CYS A 295 -20.32 23.11 -6.36
CA CYS A 295 -20.65 22.24 -7.49
C CYS A 295 -21.24 22.94 -8.72
N LYS A 296 -21.34 24.28 -8.76
CA LYS A 296 -21.92 25.03 -9.88
C LYS A 296 -20.97 25.13 -11.07
N LEU A 297 -19.67 25.22 -10.82
CA LEU A 297 -18.63 25.29 -11.85
C LEU A 297 -17.72 24.09 -11.71
N LEU A 298 -17.52 23.38 -12.83
CA LEU A 298 -16.56 22.31 -12.98
C LEU A 298 -15.43 22.78 -13.89
N VAL A 299 -14.21 22.80 -13.38
CA VAL A 299 -13.01 23.12 -14.15
C VAL A 299 -12.36 21.79 -14.56
N LEU A 300 -12.12 21.63 -15.86
CA LEU A 300 -11.29 20.58 -16.42
C LEU A 300 -9.88 21.13 -16.59
N ASP A 301 -8.92 20.48 -15.95
CA ASP A 301 -7.50 20.78 -16.09
C ASP A 301 -6.81 19.56 -16.70
N GLY A 302 -6.48 19.69 -17.99
CA GLY A 302 -5.65 18.73 -18.69
C GLY A 302 -4.19 18.94 -18.29
N HIS A 303 -3.37 17.88 -18.38
CA HIS A 303 -1.91 18.01 -18.31
C HIS A 303 -1.32 18.30 -16.92
N GLN A 304 -1.95 17.82 -15.84
CA GLN A 304 -1.24 17.68 -14.58
C GLN A 304 -0.10 16.68 -14.77
N LYS A 305 1.16 17.12 -14.54
CA LYS A 305 2.40 16.40 -14.88
C LYS A 305 2.67 15.11 -14.08
N ALA A 306 1.63 14.53 -13.47
CA ALA A 306 1.64 13.22 -12.87
C ALA A 306 1.73 12.14 -13.96
N THR A 307 2.94 11.93 -14.48
CA THR A 307 3.21 10.92 -15.52
C THR A 307 3.81 9.66 -14.92
N ARG A 308 3.38 8.50 -15.40
CA ARG A 308 4.02 7.21 -15.09
C ARG A 308 4.55 6.57 -16.37
N ARG A 309 5.36 5.52 -16.20
CA ARG A 309 5.78 4.69 -17.34
C ARG A 309 4.58 3.92 -17.85
N VAL A 310 4.47 3.86 -19.17
CA VAL A 310 3.46 3.08 -19.90
C VAL A 310 4.14 2.26 -20.98
N CYS A 311 3.45 1.24 -21.47
CA CYS A 311 3.92 0.41 -22.56
C CYS A 311 4.22 1.27 -23.81
N ALA A 312 5.34 0.96 -24.47
CA ALA A 312 5.81 1.67 -25.67
C ALA A 312 4.96 1.42 -26.93
N TYR A 313 3.96 0.54 -26.88
CA TYR A 313 3.09 0.27 -28.01
C TYR A 313 2.17 1.46 -28.28
N LYS A 314 2.37 2.11 -29.44
CA LYS A 314 1.71 3.39 -29.79
C LYS A 314 0.29 3.22 -30.35
N ILE A 315 -0.14 2.00 -30.67
CA ILE A 315 -1.41 1.71 -31.35
C ILE A 315 -2.39 1.07 -30.34
N GLY A 316 -2.43 1.60 -29.12
CA GLY A 316 -3.42 1.21 -28.13
C GLY A 316 -4.80 1.77 -28.49
N THR A 317 -5.85 1.21 -27.91
CA THR A 317 -7.18 1.82 -27.95
C THR A 317 -7.82 1.77 -26.56
N ILE A 318 -8.63 2.78 -26.26
CA ILE A 318 -9.54 2.75 -25.10
C ILE A 318 -10.98 2.69 -25.62
N PRO A 319 -11.84 1.84 -25.03
CA PRO A 319 -13.23 1.77 -25.42
C PRO A 319 -13.99 3.01 -24.95
N SER A 320 -14.88 3.52 -25.80
CA SER A 320 -15.83 4.59 -25.50
C SER A 320 -17.20 4.18 -26.03
N GLU A 321 -18.23 4.31 -25.20
CA GLU A 321 -19.61 4.06 -25.63
C GLU A 321 -20.05 5.05 -26.71
N GLU A 322 -19.60 6.30 -26.61
CA GLU A 322 -20.02 7.38 -27.53
C GLU A 322 -19.13 7.51 -28.77
N LEU A 323 -17.84 7.20 -28.63
CA LEU A 323 -16.82 7.38 -29.68
C LEU A 323 -16.28 6.06 -30.26
N GLY A 324 -16.77 4.91 -29.82
CA GLY A 324 -16.17 3.62 -30.18
C GLY A 324 -14.73 3.48 -29.65
N ALA A 325 -13.84 2.89 -30.45
CA ALA A 325 -12.44 2.72 -30.05
C ALA A 325 -11.64 4.01 -30.27
N ILE A 326 -11.16 4.64 -29.19
CA ILE A 326 -10.31 5.82 -29.26
C ILE A 326 -8.86 5.37 -29.36
N LYS A 327 -8.17 5.72 -30.45
CA LYS A 327 -6.74 5.44 -30.65
C LYS A 327 -5.91 6.25 -29.65
N VAL A 328 -5.12 5.55 -28.86
CA VAL A 328 -4.24 6.09 -27.81
C VAL A 328 -2.94 5.27 -27.72
N GLY A 329 -2.05 5.59 -26.78
CA GLY A 329 -0.98 4.68 -26.39
C GLY A 329 -1.49 3.51 -25.55
N CYS A 330 -0.75 2.40 -25.49
CA CYS A 330 -1.08 1.29 -24.60
C CYS A 330 -1.04 1.73 -23.12
N PRO A 331 -2.13 1.58 -22.34
CA PRO A 331 -2.21 2.08 -20.97
C PRO A 331 -1.48 1.19 -19.96
N HIS A 332 -1.12 -0.04 -20.35
CA HIS A 332 -0.52 -1.02 -19.45
C HIS A 332 0.88 -0.64 -18.99
N LEU A 333 1.24 -1.07 -17.79
CA LEU A 333 2.61 -0.95 -17.29
C LEU A 333 3.55 -1.81 -18.15
N PRO A 334 4.77 -1.35 -18.43
CA PRO A 334 5.79 -2.21 -19.03
C PRO A 334 6.08 -3.40 -18.12
N ALA A 335 6.29 -4.58 -18.72
CA ALA A 335 6.75 -5.76 -18.00
C ALA A 335 8.13 -5.48 -17.38
N TYR A 336 8.48 -6.23 -16.34
CA TYR A 336 9.76 -6.06 -15.65
C TYR A 336 10.93 -6.07 -16.64
N LYS A 337 11.78 -5.05 -16.56
CA LYS A 337 12.94 -4.81 -17.45
C LYS A 337 12.62 -4.72 -18.95
N ASN A 338 11.36 -4.45 -19.34
CA ASN A 338 10.93 -4.29 -20.72
C ASN A 338 10.34 -2.88 -20.99
N THR A 339 10.27 -2.48 -22.26
CA THR A 339 9.53 -1.30 -22.75
C THR A 339 8.04 -1.58 -22.96
N TYR A 340 7.70 -2.85 -23.18
CA TYR A 340 6.37 -3.30 -23.54
C TYR A 340 5.73 -4.03 -22.36
N CYS A 341 4.40 -3.99 -22.25
CA CYS A 341 3.68 -4.84 -21.31
C CYS A 341 3.76 -6.31 -21.75
N SER A 342 3.24 -7.21 -20.91
CA SER A 342 3.18 -8.66 -21.18
C SER A 342 2.48 -8.98 -22.52
N GLU A 343 1.47 -8.20 -22.91
CA GLU A 343 0.74 -8.41 -24.16
C GLU A 343 1.52 -7.99 -25.41
N HIS A 344 2.45 -7.03 -25.25
CA HIS A 344 3.22 -6.48 -26.36
C HIS A 344 4.70 -6.90 -26.30
N ILE A 345 5.06 -7.86 -25.44
CA ILE A 345 6.42 -8.38 -25.33
C ILE A 345 6.74 -9.15 -26.62
N GLY A 346 7.68 -8.62 -27.41
CA GLY A 346 8.00 -9.16 -28.74
C GLY A 346 7.52 -8.29 -29.91
N PHE A 347 6.78 -7.20 -29.65
CA PHE A 347 6.53 -6.20 -30.68
C PHE A 347 7.86 -5.58 -31.15
N LYS A 348 8.17 -5.75 -32.43
CA LYS A 348 9.31 -5.09 -33.08
C LYS A 348 8.77 -3.85 -33.77
N PRO A 349 9.04 -2.63 -33.27
CA PRO A 349 8.62 -1.43 -33.97
C PRO A 349 9.23 -1.45 -35.38
N PRO A 350 8.49 -0.99 -36.40
CA PRO A 350 9.11 -0.77 -37.70
C PRO A 350 10.35 0.11 -37.49
N PRO A 351 11.44 -0.12 -38.25
CA PRO A 351 12.66 0.67 -38.10
C PRO A 351 12.27 2.15 -38.20
N GLU A 352 12.41 2.88 -37.08
CA GLU A 352 12.09 4.31 -37.12
C GLU A 352 13.01 4.92 -38.19
N PRO A 353 12.47 5.71 -39.14
CA PRO A 353 13.31 6.40 -40.11
C PRO A 353 14.35 7.14 -39.30
N SER A 354 15.63 6.82 -39.54
CA SER A 354 16.74 7.32 -38.74
C SER A 354 16.63 8.83 -38.69
N LYS A 355 16.06 9.36 -37.61
CA LYS A 355 16.14 10.78 -37.32
C LYS A 355 17.62 10.98 -37.09
N GLU A 356 18.31 11.53 -38.09
CA GLU A 356 19.63 12.11 -37.90
C GLU A 356 19.49 13.02 -36.69
N ARG A 357 19.88 12.51 -35.52
CA ARG A 357 20.03 13.34 -34.35
C ARG A 357 21.10 14.31 -34.78
N LYS A 358 20.71 15.55 -35.09
CA LYS A 358 21.65 16.67 -35.17
C LYS A 358 22.41 16.62 -33.84
N LEU A 359 23.58 16.01 -33.89
CA LEU A 359 24.53 15.98 -32.79
C LEU A 359 24.89 17.45 -32.61
N TYR A 360 24.19 18.11 -31.68
CA TYR A 360 24.65 19.38 -31.18
C TYR A 360 26.05 19.11 -30.64
N ASN A 361 27.06 19.65 -31.33
CA ASN A 361 28.47 19.58 -30.96
C ASN A 361 28.60 20.14 -29.53
N LEU A 362 28.51 19.25 -28.55
CA LEU A 362 28.85 19.56 -27.16
C LEU A 362 30.35 19.87 -27.16
N ARG A 363 30.65 21.15 -26.98
CA ARG A 363 32.01 21.68 -26.84
C ARG A 363 32.74 20.93 -25.72
N ASN A 364 33.96 20.49 -26.02
CA ASN A 364 35.01 19.95 -25.15
C ASN A 364 34.83 18.50 -24.62
N PRO A 365 35.53 17.50 -25.22
CA PRO A 365 35.47 16.09 -24.83
C PRO A 365 36.25 15.70 -23.57
N THR A 366 36.93 16.62 -22.89
CA THR A 366 38.09 16.23 -22.07
C THR A 366 37.82 15.71 -20.65
N GLN A 367 36.57 15.67 -20.17
CA GLN A 367 36.24 14.99 -18.92
C GLN A 367 34.85 14.34 -19.00
N GLN A 368 34.75 13.25 -19.76
CA GLN A 368 33.61 12.34 -19.61
C GLN A 368 33.71 11.67 -18.24
N LEU A 369 33.00 12.21 -17.26
CA LEU A 369 32.67 11.50 -16.03
C LEU A 369 32.02 10.17 -16.44
N ILE A 370 32.72 9.06 -16.22
CA ILE A 370 32.18 7.71 -16.38
C ILE A 370 31.09 7.57 -15.33
N CYS A 371 29.87 7.92 -15.72
CA CYS A 371 28.70 7.81 -14.88
C CYS A 371 28.39 6.32 -14.72
N ARG A 372 28.86 5.70 -13.62
CA ARG A 372 28.54 4.32 -13.21
C ARG A 372 27.07 4.16 -12.76
N THR A 373 26.15 4.90 -13.35
CA THR A 373 24.72 4.66 -13.14
C THR A 373 24.27 3.59 -14.12
N LEU A 374 23.34 2.73 -13.71
CA LEU A 374 22.69 1.68 -14.53
C LEU A 374 22.13 2.17 -15.88
N LYS A 375 22.12 3.48 -16.15
CA LYS A 375 21.90 4.04 -17.49
C LYS A 375 22.94 3.57 -18.51
N SER A 376 24.19 3.26 -18.11
CA SER A 376 25.21 2.73 -19.02
C SER A 376 24.91 1.31 -19.48
N ASP A 377 24.28 0.52 -18.62
CA ASP A 377 24.04 -0.91 -18.86
C ASP A 377 22.77 -1.17 -19.68
N ASN A 378 21.93 -0.13 -19.84
CA ASN A 378 20.71 -0.20 -20.65
C ASN A 378 20.48 1.13 -21.41
N PRO A 379 21.40 1.51 -22.32
CA PRO A 379 21.58 2.92 -22.71
C PRO A 379 20.43 3.56 -23.49
N ASN A 380 19.45 2.83 -24.02
CA ASN A 380 18.37 3.44 -24.81
C ASN A 380 17.09 2.60 -24.85
N ILE A 381 16.57 2.14 -23.71
CA ILE A 381 15.16 1.70 -23.69
C ILE A 381 14.31 2.98 -23.59
N PRO A 382 13.64 3.45 -24.67
CA PRO A 382 12.85 4.67 -24.63
C PRO A 382 11.69 4.42 -23.66
N SER A 383 11.73 5.04 -22.49
CA SER A 383 10.61 4.91 -21.56
C SER A 383 9.48 5.80 -22.05
N HIS A 384 8.44 5.20 -22.63
CA HIS A 384 7.20 5.92 -22.88
C HIS A 384 6.52 6.26 -21.55
N ARG A 385 5.91 7.43 -21.51
CA ARG A 385 5.17 7.94 -20.36
C ARG A 385 3.76 8.31 -20.79
N SER A 386 2.82 8.25 -19.85
CA SER A 386 1.53 8.90 -20.03
C SER A 386 1.71 10.41 -20.24
N ALA A 387 0.71 11.03 -20.85
CA ALA A 387 0.66 12.47 -21.06
C ALA A 387 0.31 13.25 -19.78
N GLY A 388 0.04 12.55 -18.68
CA GLY A 388 -0.35 13.10 -17.39
C GLY A 388 -1.75 12.64 -17.00
N ILE A 389 -2.37 13.39 -16.11
CA ILE A 389 -3.77 13.18 -15.74
C ILE A 389 -4.62 14.38 -16.17
N VAL A 390 -5.88 14.11 -16.47
CA VAL A 390 -6.95 15.11 -16.55
C VAL A 390 -7.75 15.05 -15.26
N ALA A 391 -7.99 16.21 -14.65
CA ALA A 391 -8.77 16.32 -13.42
C ALA A 391 -10.01 17.17 -13.65
N ALA A 392 -11.12 16.77 -13.00
CA ALA A 392 -12.33 17.57 -12.93
C ALA A 392 -12.49 18.10 -11.50
N VAL A 393 -12.44 19.42 -11.35
CA VAL A 393 -12.37 20.11 -10.06
C VAL A 393 -13.55 21.06 -9.93
N TYR A 394 -14.32 20.93 -8.86
CA TYR A 394 -15.37 21.91 -8.56
C TYR A 394 -14.77 23.24 -8.10
N ASN A 395 -15.53 24.33 -8.22
CA ASN A 395 -15.14 25.67 -7.76
C ASN A 395 -14.81 25.77 -6.26
N CYS A 396 -15.23 24.80 -5.45
CA CYS A 396 -14.83 24.66 -4.05
C CYS A 396 -13.44 24.03 -3.85
N GLY A 397 -12.71 23.69 -4.92
CA GLY A 397 -11.39 23.06 -4.88
C GLY A 397 -11.42 21.53 -4.76
N TYR A 398 -12.60 20.91 -4.70
CA TYR A 398 -12.72 19.46 -4.63
C TYR A 398 -12.50 18.82 -6.00
N ILE A 399 -11.53 17.91 -6.08
CA ILE A 399 -11.32 17.05 -7.23
C ILE A 399 -12.40 15.96 -7.19
N CYS A 400 -13.33 15.98 -8.13
CA CYS A 400 -14.46 15.06 -8.18
C CYS A 400 -14.22 13.87 -9.14
N ALA A 401 -13.33 14.02 -10.10
CA ALA A 401 -12.91 12.94 -10.99
C ALA A 401 -11.47 13.15 -11.48
N VAL A 402 -10.79 12.06 -11.79
CA VAL A 402 -9.48 12.03 -12.44
C VAL A 402 -9.45 10.90 -13.47
N ASP A 403 -8.73 11.11 -14.56
CA ASP A 403 -8.41 10.06 -15.52
C ASP A 403 -7.00 10.29 -16.09
N GLU A 404 -6.40 9.23 -16.62
CA GLU A 404 -5.05 9.29 -17.19
C GLU A 404 -5.11 9.52 -18.70
N LEU A 405 -4.23 10.39 -19.20
CA LEU A 405 -4.10 10.67 -20.63
C LEU A 405 -2.93 9.86 -21.21
N TYR A 406 -3.14 9.20 -22.34
CA TYR A 406 -2.15 8.34 -22.98
C TYR A 406 -1.68 8.90 -24.31
N GLY A 407 -0.36 8.88 -24.53
CA GLY A 407 0.27 9.46 -25.72
C GLY A 407 0.36 10.99 -25.63
N SER A 408 -0.73 11.68 -25.97
CA SER A 408 -0.88 13.14 -25.85
C SER A 408 -2.25 13.49 -25.31
N GLU A 409 -2.43 14.69 -24.78
CA GLU A 409 -3.79 15.21 -24.57
C GLU A 409 -4.50 15.34 -25.92
N SER A 410 -5.71 14.79 -26.02
CA SER A 410 -6.54 14.87 -27.23
C SER A 410 -7.98 15.18 -26.87
N LEU A 411 -8.68 15.92 -27.74
CA LEU A 411 -10.10 16.24 -27.55
C LEU A 411 -10.97 14.99 -27.40
N SER A 412 -10.60 13.88 -28.05
CA SER A 412 -11.30 12.61 -27.91
C SER A 412 -11.17 12.03 -26.50
N GLN A 413 -9.99 12.07 -25.88
CA GLN A 413 -9.77 11.62 -24.51
C GLN A 413 -10.48 12.53 -23.50
N VAL A 414 -10.37 13.85 -23.66
CA VAL A 414 -11.06 14.82 -22.79
C VAL A 414 -12.58 14.70 -22.91
N TYR A 415 -13.12 14.52 -24.12
CA TYR A 415 -14.55 14.28 -24.32
C TYR A 415 -14.99 12.94 -23.70
N ASN A 416 -14.22 11.87 -23.88
CA ASN A 416 -14.52 10.58 -23.26
C ASN A 416 -14.54 10.68 -21.73
N PHE A 417 -13.55 11.37 -21.15
CA PHE A 417 -13.52 11.69 -19.73
C PHE A 417 -14.79 12.43 -19.30
N LEU A 418 -15.16 13.50 -20.01
CA LEU A 418 -16.35 14.29 -19.73
C LEU A 418 -17.65 13.46 -19.76
N VAL A 419 -17.82 12.63 -20.79
CA VAL A 419 -18.97 11.72 -20.89
C VAL A 419 -19.01 10.76 -19.71
N ASN A 420 -17.86 10.15 -19.37
CA ASN A 420 -17.76 9.16 -18.31
C ASN A 420 -18.11 9.74 -16.93
N ILE A 421 -17.72 11.00 -16.66
CA ILE A 421 -18.03 11.64 -15.37
C ILE A 421 -19.47 12.14 -15.33
N VAL A 422 -19.98 12.74 -16.41
CA VAL A 422 -21.35 13.27 -16.48
C VAL A 422 -22.40 12.16 -16.32
N LYS A 423 -22.15 10.97 -16.88
CA LYS A 423 -23.00 9.78 -16.69
C LYS A 423 -23.11 9.34 -15.22
N LYS A 424 -22.17 9.75 -14.36
CA LYS A 424 -22.07 9.33 -12.96
C LYS A 424 -22.46 10.43 -11.98
N PHE A 425 -22.62 11.67 -12.44
CA PHE A 425 -22.99 12.80 -11.60
C PHE A 425 -24.46 12.72 -11.20
N GLU A 426 -24.75 12.85 -9.90
CA GLU A 426 -26.12 13.03 -9.43
C GLU A 426 -26.57 14.48 -9.56
N VAL A 427 -25.64 15.43 -9.38
CA VAL A 427 -25.86 16.86 -9.59
C VAL A 427 -24.91 17.34 -10.69
N LEU A 428 -25.48 17.82 -11.79
CA LEU A 428 -24.69 18.38 -12.89
C LEU A 428 -24.24 19.81 -12.57
N PRO A 429 -22.99 20.17 -12.90
CA PRO A 429 -22.56 21.55 -12.83
C PRO A 429 -23.31 22.41 -13.85
N THR A 430 -23.56 23.67 -13.50
CA THR A 430 -24.15 24.66 -14.41
C THR A 430 -23.16 25.16 -15.46
N VAL A 431 -21.86 25.17 -15.14
CA VAL A 431 -20.80 25.66 -16.02
C VAL A 431 -19.67 24.65 -16.04
N ILE A 432 -19.15 24.36 -17.23
CA ILE A 432 -17.93 23.58 -17.42
C ILE A 432 -16.90 24.49 -18.06
N ALA A 433 -15.76 24.68 -17.39
CA ALA A 433 -14.62 25.41 -17.89
C ALA A 433 -13.52 24.45 -18.33
N TYR A 434 -12.91 24.73 -19.48
CA TYR A 434 -11.77 24.01 -20.05
C TYR A 434 -10.98 25.02 -20.88
N ASP A 435 -9.65 24.98 -20.81
CA ASP A 435 -8.79 25.96 -21.50
C ASP A 435 -8.91 25.87 -23.03
N ASP A 436 -9.11 24.65 -23.57
CA ASP A 436 -9.43 24.42 -24.99
C ASP A 436 -10.94 24.18 -25.25
N ALA A 437 -11.81 24.86 -24.48
CA ALA A 437 -13.26 24.72 -24.60
C ALA A 437 -13.80 25.01 -26.02
N CYS A 438 -13.20 25.96 -26.75
CA CYS A 438 -13.63 26.31 -28.10
C CYS A 438 -13.50 25.14 -29.08
N ASN A 439 -12.36 24.45 -29.07
CA ASN A 439 -12.17 23.29 -29.94
C ASN A 439 -12.96 22.09 -29.44
N LEU A 440 -13.08 21.90 -28.12
CA LEU A 440 -13.92 20.84 -27.55
C LEU A 440 -15.39 21.01 -27.96
N VAL A 441 -15.97 22.22 -27.87
CA VAL A 441 -17.35 22.49 -28.30
C VAL A 441 -17.54 22.22 -29.80
N ARG A 442 -16.57 22.60 -30.64
CA ARG A 442 -16.58 22.30 -32.08
C ARG A 442 -16.55 20.79 -32.32
N PHE A 443 -15.70 20.07 -31.60
CA PHE A 443 -15.60 18.62 -31.65
C PHE A 443 -16.93 17.95 -31.26
N ILE A 444 -17.56 18.40 -30.17
CA ILE A 444 -18.86 17.89 -29.69
C ILE A 444 -19.99 18.14 -30.69
N ARG A 445 -20.02 19.31 -31.33
CA ARG A 445 -21.10 19.66 -32.28
C ARG A 445 -20.99 18.93 -33.62
N ASN A 446 -19.78 18.57 -34.04
CA ASN A 446 -19.57 17.91 -35.32
C ASN A 446 -19.78 16.39 -35.24
N SER A 447 -21.03 15.96 -35.46
CA SER A 447 -21.39 14.53 -35.45
C SER A 447 -20.65 13.67 -36.48
N THR A 448 -20.18 14.27 -37.58
CA THR A 448 -19.39 13.59 -38.63
C THR A 448 -18.00 13.22 -38.11
N ASN A 449 -17.36 14.12 -37.36
CA ASN A 449 -16.07 13.84 -36.71
C ASN A 449 -16.16 12.70 -35.68
N ARG A 450 -17.31 12.55 -35.01
CA ARG A 450 -17.53 11.41 -34.08
C ARG A 450 -17.57 10.06 -34.80
N LYS A 451 -18.19 9.99 -35.98
CA LYS A 451 -18.34 8.73 -36.74
C LYS A 451 -17.06 8.33 -37.47
N GLN A 452 -16.28 9.29 -37.97
CA GLN A 452 -15.09 9.03 -38.79
C GLN A 452 -13.94 8.40 -37.97
N MET A 453 -13.79 8.76 -36.69
CA MET A 453 -12.76 8.17 -35.83
C MET A 453 -13.03 6.71 -35.44
N CYS A 454 -14.28 6.24 -35.52
CA CYS A 454 -14.64 4.83 -35.27
C CYS A 454 -14.32 3.90 -36.45
N GLN A 455 -14.07 4.45 -37.65
CA GLN A 455 -14.09 3.68 -38.90
C GLN A 455 -12.73 3.54 -39.59
N ASP A 456 -11.68 4.21 -39.11
CA ASP A 456 -10.35 4.02 -39.70
C ASP A 456 -9.83 2.61 -39.36
N PRO A 457 -9.71 1.70 -40.35
CA PRO A 457 -9.27 0.34 -40.13
C PRO A 457 -7.89 0.31 -39.45
N PRO A 458 -7.55 -0.79 -38.74
CA PRO A 458 -6.19 -0.97 -38.24
C PRO A 458 -5.23 -0.81 -39.42
N TYR A 459 -4.14 -0.05 -39.21
CA TYR A 459 -3.04 -0.03 -40.16
C TYR A 459 -2.71 -1.47 -40.57
N PRO A 460 -2.46 -1.75 -41.86
CA PRO A 460 -2.09 -3.10 -42.28
C PRO A 460 -0.88 -3.54 -41.46
N SER A 461 -1.06 -4.69 -40.81
CA SER A 461 -0.14 -5.38 -39.90
C SER A 461 1.24 -5.61 -40.49
#